data_AF-A0A349HKX8-F1
#
_entry.id   AF-A0A349HKX8-F1
#
_cell.length_a   1.000
_cell.length_b   1.000
_cell.length_c   1.000
_cell.angle_alpha   90.00
_cell.angle_beta   90.00
_cell.angle_gamma   90.00
#
_symmetry.space_group_name_H-M   'P 1'
#
loop_
_entity.id
_entity.type
_entity.pdbx_description
1 polymer ?
#
loop_
_entity_poly.entity_id
_entity_poly.type
_entity_poly.pdbx_seq_one_letter_code
_entity_poly.pdbx_strand_id
1 'polypeptide(L)'
;MWQEAFSKYTGEACDADNVTSQNVYDMRSLDGLRLHLDHVHIKNCLLRPYFEQRNQYPLVDSRELLPSFEVDLYEYKKLPGFSMVALERPLNFFQEIFQFDILHSPRLLDETTTEDACPLFESIVKANIETFESRLPKRSHKDFLSEYGNTDISAIENYDGILPHLLEIERAQVMAQDNTGKFYLAGVFGSFPSDLDTELKRFGIRIGKFKPGDNLLYEYNRLFVYTFLMELHGFPIVSERRTSSALFARRLHRMGEKFMVRVLGQSDRTITSLFSHPKAKHYPRVEKIALVQVSKDNKETIAELKKGGFFVDEKKRVVILKVKYRQHKFNPENVREDRALSVYEQQVIHPLTGECATHFNVIKDASSMTILLNDIVRGEYTGSIVYKRNELIEDTETHEKRLKFLFAWLSKHQRRIIGYSDEFYSGVVKVLDSYLLAPDNYEPFNDLTEIYQEVWSKYSYIQQARKLKVLEDLRERKYRGKKIGYLEMLQVMHEIMNELKFEIVNYFDKLVETALKIGDRVLNDAYLRRKYISCPEDELTPYGLDVRKYYGRMVVVLDEFRSIRKSRSLYEEGTSVSGLV
;
A
#
# COMPACT_ATOMS: atom_id res chain seq x y z
N MET A 1 11.75 21.40 -20.09
CA MET A 1 11.16 20.91 -18.83
C MET A 1 11.81 19.64 -18.29
N TRP A 2 11.58 18.41 -18.80
CA TRP A 2 12.12 17.22 -18.11
C TRP A 2 13.66 17.19 -18.05
N GLN A 3 14.33 17.71 -19.08
CA GLN A 3 15.80 17.86 -19.09
C GLN A 3 16.31 18.81 -18.00
N GLU A 4 15.49 19.80 -17.63
CA GLU A 4 15.77 20.80 -16.60
C GLU A 4 15.23 20.38 -15.22
N ALA A 5 14.65 19.18 -15.09
CA ALA A 5 14.11 18.70 -13.83
C ALA A 5 15.22 18.65 -12.77
N PHE A 6 14.92 19.17 -11.58
CA PHE A 6 15.86 19.27 -10.46
C PHE A 6 17.12 20.13 -10.72
N SER A 7 17.18 20.89 -11.81
CA SER A 7 18.33 21.75 -12.15
C SER A 7 18.58 22.89 -11.15
N LYS A 8 17.58 23.24 -10.33
CA LYS A 8 17.66 24.29 -9.30
C LYS A 8 17.77 23.71 -7.88
N TYR A 9 18.03 22.41 -7.74
CA TYR A 9 18.17 21.79 -6.43
C TYR A 9 19.45 22.26 -5.73
N THR A 10 19.32 22.72 -4.49
CA THR A 10 20.41 23.33 -3.70
C THR A 10 20.99 22.43 -2.61
N GLY A 11 20.51 21.18 -2.47
CA GLY A 11 21.03 20.22 -1.48
C GLY A 11 20.28 20.18 -0.14
N GLU A 12 19.17 20.92 0.01
CA GLU A 12 18.31 20.79 1.19
C GLU A 12 17.51 19.49 1.12
N ALA A 13 17.74 18.56 2.04
CA ALA A 13 17.02 17.28 2.09
C ALA A 13 15.68 17.45 2.82
N CYS A 14 14.59 16.93 2.22
CA CYS A 14 13.24 17.03 2.77
C CYS A 14 13.01 16.29 4.12
N ASP A 15 13.95 15.45 4.57
CA ASP A 15 13.77 14.52 5.70
C ASP A 15 14.89 14.60 6.78
N ALA A 16 15.82 15.56 6.70
CA ALA A 16 16.99 15.58 7.58
C ALA A 16 16.90 16.67 8.68
N ASP A 17 16.82 16.23 9.94
CA ASP A 17 17.37 16.99 11.06
C ASP A 17 18.90 16.89 10.95
N ASN A 18 19.57 18.00 10.59
CA ASN A 18 21.03 18.26 10.60
C ASN A 18 21.86 18.04 9.31
N VAL A 19 22.41 19.20 8.88
CA VAL A 19 23.81 19.52 8.52
C VAL A 19 24.24 19.56 7.04
N THR A 20 24.71 20.78 6.73
CA THR A 20 25.68 21.27 5.74
C THR A 20 26.73 20.27 5.23
N SER A 21 26.74 20.06 3.92
CA SER A 21 27.88 19.51 3.16
C SER A 21 28.04 20.25 1.82
N GLN A 22 29.28 20.43 1.36
CA GLN A 22 29.60 21.09 0.07
C GLN A 22 29.12 20.31 -1.17
N ASN A 23 28.75 19.03 -1.00
CA ASN A 23 28.16 18.20 -2.05
C ASN A 23 26.63 18.13 -1.88
N VAL A 24 25.92 18.31 -3.01
CA VAL A 24 24.45 18.34 -3.10
C VAL A 24 23.79 17.03 -2.65
N TYR A 25 24.49 15.89 -2.81
CA TYR A 25 24.06 14.58 -2.33
C TYR A 25 25.21 13.88 -1.59
N ASP A 26 24.90 13.27 -0.45
CA ASP A 26 25.82 12.37 0.24
C ASP A 26 25.76 10.95 -0.38
N MET A 27 26.72 10.65 -1.26
CA MET A 27 26.83 9.34 -1.89
C MET A 27 27.50 8.27 -1.01
N ARG A 28 27.68 8.52 0.29
CA ARG A 28 28.17 7.52 1.25
C ARG A 28 27.05 6.94 2.10
N SER A 29 25.96 7.67 2.35
CA SER A 29 24.81 7.16 3.09
C SER A 29 23.67 6.69 2.18
N LEU A 30 22.85 5.74 2.67
CA LEU A 30 21.64 5.33 1.95
C LEU A 30 20.64 6.46 1.77
N ASP A 31 20.56 7.40 2.71
CA ASP A 31 19.62 8.52 2.63
C ASP A 31 20.02 9.52 1.54
N GLY A 32 21.32 9.86 1.43
CA GLY A 32 21.80 10.71 0.36
C GLY A 32 21.72 10.03 -1.02
N LEU A 33 22.07 8.74 -1.11
CA LEU A 33 21.87 7.95 -2.32
C LEU A 33 20.39 7.88 -2.72
N ARG A 34 19.48 7.65 -1.76
CA ARG A 34 18.03 7.59 -2.01
C ARG A 34 17.51 8.89 -2.61
N LEU A 35 17.94 10.03 -2.10
CA LEU A 35 17.53 11.35 -2.59
C LEU A 35 18.04 11.61 -4.01
N HIS A 36 19.31 11.31 -4.28
CA HIS A 36 19.87 11.37 -5.62
C HIS A 36 19.06 10.52 -6.61
N LEU A 37 18.77 9.28 -6.23
CA LEU A 37 18.03 8.34 -7.06
C LEU A 37 16.54 8.69 -7.19
N ASP A 38 15.93 9.39 -6.23
CA ASP A 38 14.59 9.95 -6.40
C ASP A 38 14.62 10.91 -7.61
N HIS A 39 15.56 11.84 -7.66
CA HIS A 39 15.67 12.80 -8.75
C HIS A 39 15.99 12.14 -10.10
N VAL A 40 16.99 11.25 -10.14
CA VAL A 40 17.40 10.55 -11.37
C VAL A 40 16.27 9.67 -11.92
N HIS A 41 15.60 8.89 -11.07
CA HIS A 41 14.51 8.03 -11.52
C HIS A 41 13.24 8.82 -11.85
N ILE A 42 12.90 9.89 -11.12
CA ILE A 42 11.77 10.75 -11.49
C ILE A 42 12.03 11.38 -12.87
N LYS A 43 13.22 11.93 -13.11
CA LYS A 43 13.61 12.56 -14.37
C LYS A 43 13.52 11.57 -15.54
N ASN A 44 14.18 10.42 -15.45
CA ASN A 44 14.30 9.50 -16.58
C ASN A 44 13.16 8.49 -16.69
N CYS A 45 12.56 8.07 -15.58
CA CYS A 45 11.58 6.99 -15.59
C CYS A 45 10.13 7.48 -15.52
N LEU A 46 9.88 8.71 -15.08
CA LEU A 46 8.52 9.29 -15.00
C LEU A 46 8.35 10.49 -15.95
N LEU A 47 9.17 11.53 -15.79
CA LEU A 47 9.03 12.78 -16.55
C LEU A 47 9.38 12.60 -18.03
N ARG A 48 10.55 12.01 -18.34
CA ARG A 48 10.97 11.78 -19.72
C ARG A 48 9.91 10.99 -20.52
N PRO A 49 9.41 9.81 -20.07
CA PRO A 49 8.35 9.09 -20.78
C PRO A 49 7.06 9.89 -20.90
N TYR A 50 6.68 10.66 -19.87
CA TYR A 50 5.50 11.53 -19.92
C TYR A 50 5.57 12.58 -21.05
N PHE A 51 6.75 13.19 -21.24
CA PHE A 51 6.97 14.20 -22.27
C PHE A 51 7.28 13.63 -23.66
N GLU A 52 7.86 12.44 -23.76
CA GLU A 52 8.12 11.76 -25.04
C GLU A 52 6.85 11.10 -25.60
N GLN A 53 6.03 10.48 -24.75
CA GLN A 53 4.76 9.83 -25.11
C GLN A 53 3.58 10.78 -24.96
N ARG A 54 3.69 11.99 -25.53
CA ARG A 54 2.71 13.08 -25.35
C ARG A 54 1.29 12.57 -25.59
N ASN A 55 0.43 12.76 -24.58
CA ASN A 55 -0.99 12.36 -24.54
C ASN A 55 -1.28 10.85 -24.42
N GLN A 56 -0.29 9.98 -24.48
CA GLN A 56 -0.46 8.53 -24.31
C GLN A 56 0.04 8.04 -22.95
N TYR A 57 0.83 8.84 -22.22
CA TYR A 57 1.29 8.45 -20.89
C TYR A 57 0.09 8.26 -19.94
N PRO A 58 -0.08 7.06 -19.38
CA PRO A 58 -1.16 6.76 -18.46
C PRO A 58 -0.83 7.35 -17.07
N LEU A 59 -1.53 8.40 -16.68
CA LEU A 59 -1.32 9.01 -15.35
C LEU A 59 -1.89 8.10 -14.25
N VAL A 60 -1.22 8.11 -13.09
CA VAL A 60 -1.68 7.35 -11.92
C VAL A 60 -2.82 8.11 -11.26
N ASP A 61 -3.95 7.43 -11.03
CA ASP A 61 -5.03 7.97 -10.22
C ASP A 61 -4.59 8.00 -8.75
N SER A 62 -4.89 9.09 -8.02
CA SER A 62 -4.51 9.21 -6.61
C SER A 62 -5.06 8.06 -5.73
N ARG A 63 -6.14 7.40 -6.17
CA ARG A 63 -6.75 6.24 -5.52
C ARG A 63 -5.90 4.97 -5.63
N GLU A 64 -5.06 4.83 -6.66
CA GLU A 64 -4.17 3.68 -6.83
C GLU A 64 -3.00 3.69 -5.85
N LEU A 65 -2.65 4.87 -5.33
CA LEU A 65 -1.65 5.06 -4.28
C LEU A 65 -2.21 4.80 -2.88
N LEU A 66 -3.47 4.38 -2.76
CA LEU A 66 -4.06 4.04 -1.48
C LEU A 66 -4.00 2.51 -1.25
N PRO A 67 -3.68 2.06 -0.02
CA PRO A 67 -3.67 0.64 0.33
C PRO A 67 -5.01 -0.07 0.10
N SER A 68 -4.95 -1.40 -0.04
CA SER A 68 -5.70 -2.22 -1.00
C SER A 68 -5.36 -1.89 -2.48
N PHE A 69 -4.09 -2.03 -2.86
CA PHE A 69 -3.63 -1.75 -4.23
C PHE A 69 -4.38 -2.60 -5.25
N GLU A 70 -4.81 -1.97 -6.34
CA GLU A 70 -5.47 -2.68 -7.44
C GLU A 70 -4.47 -3.54 -8.23
N VAL A 71 -4.97 -4.67 -8.70
CA VAL A 71 -4.27 -5.51 -9.67
C VAL A 71 -4.51 -4.87 -11.02
N ASP A 72 -3.60 -4.02 -11.48
CA ASP A 72 -3.62 -3.57 -12.87
C ASP A 72 -3.05 -4.70 -13.74
N LEU A 73 -3.96 -5.36 -14.48
CA LEU A 73 -3.64 -6.44 -15.39
C LEU A 73 -3.02 -5.92 -16.70
N TYR A 74 -3.13 -4.62 -16.98
CA TYR A 74 -2.59 -4.03 -18.20
C TYR A 74 -1.12 -3.66 -18.01
N GLU A 75 -0.25 -4.18 -18.88
CA GLU A 75 1.17 -3.86 -18.88
C GLU A 75 1.50 -2.85 -19.99
N TYR A 76 1.89 -1.64 -19.59
CA TYR A 76 2.31 -0.59 -20.51
C TYR A 76 3.73 -0.85 -21.01
N LYS A 77 3.89 -1.77 -21.98
CA LYS A 77 5.19 -2.23 -22.50
C LYS A 77 6.14 -1.13 -22.99
N LYS A 78 5.59 0.03 -23.37
CA LYS A 78 6.36 1.20 -23.83
C LYS A 78 6.95 2.02 -22.68
N LEU A 79 6.50 1.79 -21.44
CA LEU A 79 7.03 2.48 -20.26
C LEU A 79 8.27 1.76 -19.73
N PRO A 80 9.19 2.50 -19.09
CA PRO A 80 10.34 1.88 -18.46
C PRO A 80 9.91 1.01 -17.27
N GLY A 81 10.68 -0.04 -17.02
CA GLY A 81 10.52 -0.88 -15.83
C GLY A 81 11.88 -1.37 -15.37
N PHE A 82 12.12 -1.36 -14.07
CA PHE A 82 13.40 -1.78 -13.52
C PHE A 82 13.26 -2.35 -12.12
N SER A 83 14.32 -3.01 -11.67
CA SER A 83 14.55 -3.35 -10.28
C SER A 83 15.97 -2.95 -9.91
N MET A 84 16.18 -2.56 -8.68
CA MET A 84 17.50 -2.18 -8.21
C MET A 84 17.64 -2.50 -6.73
N VAL A 85 18.83 -2.92 -6.31
CA VAL A 85 19.22 -3.04 -4.91
C VAL A 85 20.45 -2.18 -4.66
N ALA A 86 20.48 -1.47 -3.54
CA ALA A 86 21.62 -0.78 -2.99
C ALA A 86 21.93 -1.33 -1.60
N LEU A 87 23.20 -1.68 -1.35
CA LEU A 87 23.68 -2.20 -0.05
C LEU A 87 24.71 -1.22 0.54
N GLU A 88 24.48 -0.74 1.78
CA GLU A 88 25.40 0.17 2.49
C GLU A 88 26.59 -0.58 3.09
N ARG A 89 27.29 -1.31 2.22
CA ARG A 89 28.51 -2.05 2.50
C ARG A 89 29.17 -2.48 1.18
N PRO A 90 30.45 -2.88 1.20
CA PRO A 90 31.05 -3.65 0.12
C PRO A 90 30.35 -4.99 -0.12
N LEU A 91 30.38 -5.45 -1.37
CA LEU A 91 29.86 -6.76 -1.75
C LEU A 91 30.84 -7.87 -1.40
N ASN A 92 30.31 -8.97 -0.86
CA ASN A 92 31.04 -10.21 -0.72
C ASN A 92 30.47 -11.22 -1.71
N PHE A 93 31.01 -11.23 -2.93
CA PHE A 93 30.46 -11.97 -4.07
C PHE A 93 30.14 -13.44 -3.77
N PHE A 94 30.96 -14.12 -2.96
CA PHE A 94 30.73 -15.52 -2.60
C PHE A 94 29.57 -15.71 -1.62
N GLN A 95 29.32 -14.73 -0.75
CA GLN A 95 28.30 -14.79 0.29
C GLN A 95 26.98 -14.10 -0.13
N GLU A 96 26.97 -13.38 -1.25
CA GLU A 96 25.74 -12.75 -1.72
C GLU A 96 24.67 -13.79 -2.03
N ILE A 97 23.45 -13.51 -1.58
CA ILE A 97 22.29 -14.41 -1.69
C ILE A 97 21.58 -14.32 -3.05
N PHE A 98 22.19 -13.66 -4.03
CA PHE A 98 21.62 -13.38 -5.35
C PHE A 98 22.74 -13.32 -6.40
N GLN A 99 22.38 -13.49 -7.67
CA GLN A 99 23.33 -13.53 -8.79
C GLN A 99 23.20 -12.28 -9.65
N PHE A 100 24.31 -11.79 -10.18
CA PHE A 100 24.40 -10.61 -11.04
C PHE A 100 25.74 -10.65 -11.79
N ASP A 101 25.86 -9.89 -12.88
CA ASP A 101 27.14 -9.69 -13.55
C ASP A 101 27.88 -8.53 -12.88
N ILE A 102 29.13 -8.78 -12.52
CA ILE A 102 29.92 -7.89 -11.66
C ILE A 102 30.48 -6.73 -12.47
N LEU A 103 30.37 -5.52 -11.92
CA LEU A 103 31.14 -4.36 -12.34
C LEU A 103 32.10 -3.95 -11.22
N HIS A 104 33.33 -3.63 -11.59
CA HIS A 104 34.38 -3.29 -10.64
C HIS A 104 34.58 -1.78 -10.56
N SER A 105 34.66 -1.23 -9.34
CA SER A 105 35.09 0.16 -9.15
C SER A 105 36.59 0.26 -9.43
N PRO A 106 37.02 1.20 -10.29
CA PRO A 106 38.44 1.44 -10.51
C PRO A 106 39.10 2.26 -9.38
N ARG A 107 38.34 2.74 -8.39
CA ARG A 107 38.86 3.56 -7.28
C ARG A 107 39.59 2.72 -6.23
N LEU A 108 40.77 3.18 -5.82
CA LEU A 108 41.55 2.60 -4.71
C LEU A 108 41.36 3.40 -3.41
N LEU A 109 41.83 2.82 -2.30
CA LEU A 109 41.58 3.26 -0.91
C LEU A 109 42.05 4.69 -0.58
N ASP A 110 42.99 5.27 -1.32
CA ASP A 110 43.63 6.54 -0.94
C ASP A 110 43.12 7.73 -1.78
N GLU A 111 42.27 8.58 -1.18
CA GLU A 111 41.84 9.87 -1.73
C GLU A 111 42.99 10.92 -1.82
N THR A 112 44.19 10.58 -1.33
CA THR A 112 45.34 11.50 -1.18
C THR A 112 46.44 11.36 -2.23
N THR A 113 46.36 10.38 -3.13
CA THR A 113 47.33 10.25 -4.24
C THR A 113 46.64 10.52 -5.56
N THR A 114 47.21 11.48 -6.29
CA THR A 114 47.05 11.80 -7.72
C THR A 114 46.22 10.81 -8.53
N GLU A 115 45.34 11.34 -9.39
CA GLU A 115 44.35 10.71 -10.28
C GLU A 115 44.85 9.53 -11.16
N ASP A 116 46.09 9.05 -11.01
CA ASP A 116 46.76 7.92 -11.67
C ASP A 116 46.86 6.62 -10.83
N ALA A 117 46.08 6.46 -9.75
CA ALA A 117 46.40 5.45 -8.73
C ALA A 117 46.10 3.98 -9.09
N CYS A 118 45.21 3.66 -10.04
CA CYS A 118 44.86 2.27 -10.38
C CYS A 118 45.59 1.77 -11.64
N PRO A 119 46.57 0.84 -11.52
CA PRO A 119 47.35 0.36 -12.67
C PRO A 119 46.52 -0.46 -13.66
N LEU A 120 45.31 -0.87 -13.28
CA LEU A 120 44.38 -1.66 -14.10
C LEU A 120 43.17 -0.86 -14.58
N PHE A 121 43.17 0.47 -14.44
CA PHE A 121 42.02 1.33 -14.75
C PHE A 121 41.41 1.02 -16.13
N GLU A 122 42.22 1.07 -17.19
CA GLU A 122 41.76 0.83 -18.57
C GLU A 122 41.22 -0.60 -18.75
N SER A 123 41.86 -1.59 -18.13
CA SER A 123 41.42 -2.99 -18.20
C SER A 123 40.09 -3.19 -17.48
N ILE A 124 39.88 -2.52 -16.34
CA ILE A 124 38.63 -2.58 -15.57
C ILE A 124 37.50 -1.90 -16.35
N VAL A 125 37.74 -0.69 -16.87
CA VAL A 125 36.76 0.05 -17.66
C VAL A 125 36.34 -0.78 -18.88
N LYS A 126 37.31 -1.33 -19.62
CA LYS A 126 37.01 -2.19 -20.78
C LYS A 126 36.20 -3.42 -20.39
N ALA A 127 36.58 -4.14 -19.32
CA ALA A 127 35.85 -5.31 -18.85
C ALA A 127 34.43 -4.97 -18.39
N ASN A 128 34.24 -3.85 -17.71
CA ASN A 128 32.92 -3.36 -17.29
C ASN A 128 32.04 -3.05 -18.51
N ILE A 129 32.60 -2.38 -19.53
CA ILE A 129 31.89 -2.05 -20.77
C ILE A 129 31.50 -3.33 -21.52
N GLU A 130 32.42 -4.28 -21.69
CA GLU A 130 32.14 -5.58 -22.33
C GLU A 130 31.03 -6.35 -21.58
N THR A 131 31.10 -6.36 -20.24
CA THR A 131 30.10 -6.99 -19.38
C THR A 131 28.72 -6.35 -19.58
N PHE A 132 28.65 -5.02 -19.57
CA PHE A 132 27.41 -4.27 -19.78
C PHE A 132 26.84 -4.48 -21.19
N GLU A 133 27.68 -4.32 -22.22
CA GLU A 133 27.31 -4.47 -23.63
C GLU A 133 26.75 -5.88 -23.89
N SER A 134 27.32 -6.92 -23.28
CA SER A 134 26.87 -8.31 -23.45
C SER A 134 25.40 -8.53 -23.04
N ARG A 135 24.83 -7.64 -22.21
CA ARG A 135 23.45 -7.69 -21.73
C ARG A 135 22.52 -6.71 -22.44
N LEU A 136 23.06 -5.77 -23.21
CA LEU A 136 22.27 -4.85 -24.01
C LEU A 136 21.71 -5.51 -25.27
N PRO A 137 20.55 -5.05 -25.77
CA PRO A 137 20.09 -5.38 -27.11
C PRO A 137 21.11 -4.95 -28.17
N LYS A 138 21.37 -5.80 -29.17
CA LYS A 138 22.34 -5.53 -30.25
C LYS A 138 22.14 -4.18 -30.97
N ARG A 139 20.90 -3.71 -31.06
CA ARG A 139 20.55 -2.43 -31.68
C ARG A 139 21.16 -1.22 -30.95
N SER A 140 21.40 -1.36 -29.64
CA SER A 140 21.83 -0.28 -28.75
C SER A 140 23.34 -0.29 -28.51
N HIS A 141 24.06 -1.31 -29.00
CA HIS A 141 25.51 -1.48 -28.83
C HIS A 141 26.30 -0.32 -29.42
N LYS A 142 25.98 0.08 -30.66
CA LYS A 142 26.70 1.15 -31.36
C LYS A 142 26.59 2.48 -30.62
N ASP A 143 25.37 2.84 -30.20
CA ASP A 143 25.10 4.08 -29.51
C ASP A 143 25.79 4.08 -28.13
N PHE A 144 25.62 3.00 -27.37
CA PHE A 144 26.28 2.81 -26.07
C PHE A 144 27.81 2.93 -26.14
N LEU A 145 28.46 2.23 -27.09
CA LEU A 145 29.91 2.29 -27.25
C LEU A 145 30.40 3.67 -27.70
N SER A 146 29.61 4.38 -28.52
CA SER A 146 29.97 5.73 -28.94
C SER A 146 29.94 6.74 -27.80
N GLU A 147 29.04 6.56 -26.83
CA GLU A 147 28.87 7.46 -25.68
C GLU A 147 29.78 7.08 -24.49
N TYR A 148 29.94 5.78 -24.22
CA TYR A 148 30.56 5.27 -23.00
C TYR A 148 31.78 4.36 -23.22
N GLY A 149 32.22 4.15 -24.46
CA GLY A 149 33.28 3.18 -24.81
C GLY A 149 34.62 3.36 -24.08
N ASN A 150 34.89 4.54 -23.51
CA ASN A 150 36.08 4.82 -22.69
C ASN A 150 35.75 5.47 -21.34
N THR A 151 34.48 5.44 -20.92
CA THR A 151 34.00 6.12 -19.71
C THR A 151 33.79 5.11 -18.59
N ASP A 152 34.13 5.47 -17.35
CA ASP A 152 33.83 4.61 -16.20
C ASP A 152 32.33 4.57 -15.91
N ILE A 153 31.66 3.56 -16.45
CA ILE A 153 30.22 3.32 -16.26
C ILE A 153 29.85 2.90 -14.83
N SER A 154 30.83 2.52 -14.00
CA SER A 154 30.59 2.08 -12.62
C SER A 154 30.43 3.26 -11.66
N ALA A 155 30.99 4.43 -12.00
CA ALA A 155 30.89 5.64 -11.19
C ALA A 155 29.44 6.12 -11.05
N ILE A 156 29.01 6.39 -9.81
CA ILE A 156 27.65 6.87 -9.52
C ILE A 156 27.34 8.21 -10.20
N GLU A 157 28.37 9.03 -10.45
CA GLU A 157 28.24 10.29 -11.19
C GLU A 157 27.69 10.09 -12.61
N ASN A 158 28.02 8.96 -13.25
CA ASN A 158 27.61 8.62 -14.60
C ASN A 158 26.26 7.87 -14.64
N TYR A 159 25.66 7.58 -13.49
CA TYR A 159 24.43 6.78 -13.40
C TYR A 159 23.23 7.44 -14.11
N ASP A 160 23.07 8.77 -14.00
CA ASP A 160 21.98 9.49 -14.70
C ASP A 160 22.06 9.29 -16.22
N GLY A 161 23.28 9.38 -16.78
CA GLY A 161 23.53 9.24 -18.21
C GLY A 161 23.33 7.81 -18.72
N ILE A 162 23.77 6.80 -17.97
CA ILE A 162 23.68 5.39 -18.40
C ILE A 162 22.30 4.76 -18.14
N LEU A 163 21.48 5.37 -17.26
CA LEU A 163 20.18 4.83 -16.89
C LEU A 163 19.28 4.47 -18.10
N PRO A 164 19.19 5.27 -19.18
CA PRO A 164 18.43 4.88 -20.38
C PRO A 164 18.82 3.52 -20.95
N HIS A 165 20.12 3.19 -20.96
CA HIS A 165 20.61 1.87 -21.39
C HIS A 165 20.33 0.79 -20.33
N LEU A 166 20.48 1.12 -19.05
CA LEU A 166 20.11 0.19 -17.96
C LEU A 166 18.63 -0.19 -17.97
N LEU A 167 17.74 0.70 -18.43
CA LEU A 167 16.30 0.43 -18.56
C LEU A 167 15.97 -0.55 -19.70
N GLU A 168 16.88 -0.74 -20.65
CA GLU A 168 16.75 -1.80 -21.66
C GLU A 168 17.15 -3.18 -21.12
N ILE A 169 17.85 -3.22 -19.99
CA ILE A 169 18.20 -4.45 -19.29
C ILE A 169 17.02 -4.85 -18.39
N GLU A 170 16.34 -5.95 -18.70
CA GLU A 170 15.08 -6.33 -18.04
C GLU A 170 15.23 -6.80 -16.57
N ARG A 171 16.46 -6.88 -16.07
CA ARG A 171 16.87 -7.43 -14.76
C ARG A 171 17.41 -6.37 -13.80
N ALA A 172 17.72 -6.78 -12.57
CA ALA A 172 18.03 -5.84 -11.51
C ALA A 172 19.41 -5.18 -11.67
N GLN A 173 19.50 -3.94 -11.21
CA GLN A 173 20.74 -3.19 -11.05
C GLN A 173 21.25 -3.37 -9.62
N VAL A 174 22.57 -3.36 -9.44
CA VAL A 174 23.20 -3.60 -8.13
C VAL A 174 24.12 -2.44 -7.81
N MET A 175 23.87 -1.79 -6.67
CA MET A 175 24.71 -0.75 -6.11
C MET A 175 25.26 -1.19 -4.76
N ALA A 176 26.50 -0.82 -4.49
CA ALA A 176 27.16 -1.10 -3.23
C ALA A 176 28.19 -0.01 -2.92
N GLN A 177 28.72 -0.01 -1.71
CA GLN A 177 29.84 0.86 -1.38
C GLN A 177 31.14 0.23 -1.88
N ASP A 178 32.02 1.04 -2.45
CA ASP A 178 33.40 0.65 -2.70
C ASP A 178 34.24 0.74 -1.40
N ASN A 179 35.54 0.53 -1.53
CA ASN A 179 36.47 0.59 -0.41
C ASN A 179 36.60 1.98 0.22
N THR A 180 36.18 3.04 -0.47
CA THR A 180 36.13 4.42 0.04
C THR A 180 34.82 4.72 0.80
N GLY A 181 33.90 3.75 0.83
CA GLY A 181 32.57 3.91 1.42
C GLY A 181 31.58 4.65 0.52
N LYS A 182 31.96 4.98 -0.72
CA LYS A 182 31.10 5.67 -1.69
C LYS A 182 30.34 4.67 -2.53
N PHE A 183 29.06 4.94 -2.77
CA PHE A 183 28.24 4.11 -3.63
C PHE A 183 28.71 4.15 -5.09
N TYR A 184 28.66 3.01 -5.74
CA TYR A 184 28.93 2.84 -7.17
C TYR A 184 28.01 1.76 -7.76
N LEU A 185 27.90 1.71 -9.09
CA LEU A 185 27.21 0.64 -9.80
C LEU A 185 28.08 -0.61 -9.81
N ALA A 186 27.78 -1.54 -8.90
CA ALA A 186 28.55 -2.74 -8.64
C ALA A 186 28.15 -3.94 -9.51
N GLY A 187 27.03 -3.85 -10.21
CA GLY A 187 26.60 -4.92 -11.09
C GLY A 187 25.33 -4.64 -11.86
N VAL A 188 25.13 -5.45 -12.90
CA VAL A 188 23.95 -5.45 -13.76
C VAL A 188 23.37 -6.85 -13.86
N PHE A 189 22.19 -6.97 -14.49
CA PHE A 189 21.54 -8.24 -14.77
C PHE A 189 21.24 -9.11 -13.52
N GLY A 190 20.96 -8.47 -12.38
CA GLY A 190 20.72 -9.12 -11.11
C GLY A 190 19.41 -9.91 -11.03
N SER A 191 19.43 -11.01 -10.29
CA SER A 191 18.29 -11.93 -10.09
C SER A 191 17.92 -12.03 -8.61
N PHE A 192 16.79 -11.45 -8.23
CA PHE A 192 16.31 -11.48 -6.85
C PHE A 192 15.59 -12.80 -6.52
N PRO A 193 16.05 -13.58 -5.52
CA PRO A 193 15.37 -14.80 -5.10
C PRO A 193 14.04 -14.46 -4.41
N SER A 194 12.97 -15.19 -4.76
CA SER A 194 11.64 -14.98 -4.22
C SER A 194 11.25 -15.98 -3.12
N ASP A 195 11.58 -17.28 -3.26
CA ASP A 195 11.18 -18.35 -2.33
C ASP A 195 9.70 -18.24 -1.87
N LEU A 196 8.81 -17.82 -2.79
CA LEU A 196 7.45 -17.36 -2.48
C LEU A 196 6.66 -18.36 -1.65
N ASP A 197 6.67 -19.62 -2.04
CA ASP A 197 5.83 -20.65 -1.43
C ASP A 197 6.23 -20.89 0.04
N THR A 198 7.54 -20.91 0.31
CA THR A 198 8.10 -21.04 1.66
C THR A 198 7.78 -19.83 2.51
N GLU A 199 7.97 -18.62 1.97
CA GLU A 199 7.67 -17.38 2.69
C GLU A 199 6.18 -17.21 2.99
N LEU A 200 5.32 -17.60 2.05
CA LEU A 200 3.88 -17.57 2.20
C LEU A 200 3.43 -18.52 3.31
N LYS A 201 3.90 -19.78 3.28
CA LYS A 201 3.59 -20.79 4.31
C LYS A 201 4.06 -20.33 5.70
N ARG A 202 5.31 -19.87 5.82
CA ARG A 202 5.86 -19.35 7.10
C ARG A 202 5.06 -18.16 7.62
N PHE A 203 4.67 -17.24 6.74
CA PHE A 203 3.89 -16.07 7.13
C PHE A 203 2.47 -16.45 7.56
N GLY A 204 1.78 -17.30 6.80
CA GLY A 204 0.43 -17.76 7.11
C GLY A 204 0.34 -18.54 8.43
N ILE A 205 1.34 -19.39 8.73
CA ILE A 205 1.44 -20.07 10.03
C ILE A 205 1.62 -19.04 11.16
N ARG A 206 2.51 -18.05 10.97
CA ARG A 206 2.79 -17.02 11.98
C ARG A 206 1.57 -16.17 12.33
N ILE A 207 0.69 -15.90 11.37
CA ILE A 207 -0.53 -15.12 11.60
C ILE A 207 -1.73 -16.01 11.98
N GLY A 208 -1.53 -17.32 12.14
CA GLY A 208 -2.57 -18.27 12.56
C GLY A 208 -3.58 -18.62 11.46
N LYS A 209 -3.28 -18.32 10.20
CA LYS A 209 -4.16 -18.59 9.05
C LYS A 209 -3.85 -19.90 8.34
N PHE A 210 -2.69 -20.50 8.60
CA PHE A 210 -2.34 -21.85 8.14
C PHE A 210 -1.98 -22.74 9.32
N LYS A 211 -2.19 -24.05 9.15
CA LYS A 211 -1.77 -25.09 10.09
C LYS A 211 -1.16 -26.26 9.29
N PRO A 212 -0.03 -26.84 9.72
CA PRO A 212 0.53 -28.00 9.06
C PRO A 212 -0.48 -29.16 8.97
N GLY A 213 -0.64 -29.75 7.78
CA GLY A 213 -1.56 -30.85 7.52
C GLY A 213 -3.02 -30.46 7.26
N ASP A 214 -3.38 -29.18 7.36
CA ASP A 214 -4.75 -28.69 7.15
C ASP A 214 -4.89 -28.02 5.77
N ASN A 215 -5.23 -28.83 4.77
CA ASN A 215 -5.32 -28.39 3.37
C ASN A 215 -6.50 -27.45 3.12
N LEU A 216 -7.64 -27.69 3.80
CA LEU A 216 -8.84 -26.85 3.65
C LEU A 216 -8.59 -25.45 4.20
N LEU A 217 -7.97 -25.35 5.37
CA LEU A 217 -7.60 -24.07 5.96
C LEU A 217 -6.59 -23.32 5.09
N TYR A 218 -5.63 -24.02 4.50
CA TYR A 218 -4.68 -23.44 3.55
C TYR A 218 -5.40 -22.90 2.32
N GLU A 219 -6.24 -23.70 1.67
CA GLU A 219 -6.98 -23.31 0.47
C GLU A 219 -7.84 -22.08 0.70
N TYR A 220 -8.60 -22.06 1.80
CA TYR A 220 -9.49 -20.95 2.16
C TYR A 220 -8.72 -19.64 2.39
N ASN A 221 -7.54 -19.71 3.01
CA ASN A 221 -6.80 -18.51 3.42
C ASN A 221 -5.65 -18.12 2.49
N ARG A 222 -5.23 -18.95 1.53
CA ARG A 222 -3.98 -18.72 0.76
C ARG A 222 -3.93 -17.37 0.09
N LEU A 223 -5.04 -16.97 -0.53
CA LEU A 223 -5.15 -15.72 -1.27
C LEU A 223 -5.09 -14.51 -0.33
N PHE A 224 -5.76 -14.62 0.82
CA PHE A 224 -5.72 -13.61 1.85
C PHE A 224 -4.28 -13.39 2.34
N VAL A 225 -3.61 -14.47 2.76
CA VAL A 225 -2.24 -14.42 3.27
C VAL A 225 -1.29 -13.80 2.24
N TYR A 226 -1.44 -14.18 0.96
CA TYR A 226 -0.60 -13.65 -0.11
C TYR A 226 -0.85 -12.16 -0.34
N THR A 227 -2.12 -11.76 -0.42
CA THR A 227 -2.50 -10.36 -0.62
C THR A 227 -1.98 -9.50 0.52
N PHE A 228 -2.16 -9.93 1.77
CA PHE A 228 -1.68 -9.21 2.93
C PHE A 228 -0.15 -9.10 2.96
N LEU A 229 0.57 -10.18 2.64
CA LEU A 229 2.03 -10.18 2.59
C LEU A 229 2.56 -9.21 1.54
N MET A 230 1.97 -9.18 0.34
CA MET A 230 2.37 -8.27 -0.73
C MET A 230 1.98 -6.83 -0.42
N GLU A 231 0.79 -6.61 0.12
CA GLU A 231 0.33 -5.29 0.54
C GLU A 231 1.25 -4.72 1.61
N LEU A 232 1.76 -5.50 2.58
CA LEU A 232 2.75 -5.04 3.57
C LEU A 232 4.00 -4.40 2.96
N HIS A 233 4.37 -4.83 1.75
CA HIS A 233 5.56 -4.38 1.03
C HIS A 233 5.21 -3.44 -0.13
N GLY A 234 3.98 -2.89 -0.17
CA GLY A 234 3.61 -1.86 -1.12
C GLY A 234 3.16 -2.37 -2.49
N PHE A 235 2.91 -3.67 -2.66
CA PHE A 235 2.65 -4.22 -3.99
C PHE A 235 1.31 -4.96 -4.08
N PRO A 236 0.61 -4.86 -5.23
CA PRO A 236 -0.41 -5.83 -5.62
C PRO A 236 0.22 -7.12 -6.17
N ILE A 237 -0.54 -8.21 -6.22
CA ILE A 237 -0.12 -9.49 -6.83
C ILE A 237 -0.32 -9.37 -8.35
N VAL A 238 0.73 -9.03 -9.10
CA VAL A 238 0.64 -8.84 -10.57
C VAL A 238 1.84 -9.41 -11.31
N SER A 239 3.06 -9.02 -10.92
CA SER A 239 4.28 -9.39 -11.66
C SER A 239 5.32 -10.06 -10.76
N GLU A 240 6.12 -10.93 -11.38
CA GLU A 240 7.23 -11.59 -10.71
C GLU A 240 8.24 -10.57 -10.18
N ARG A 241 8.58 -9.54 -10.98
CA ARG A 241 9.51 -8.47 -10.60
C ARG A 241 9.16 -7.83 -9.25
N ARG A 242 7.88 -7.52 -9.02
CA ARG A 242 7.39 -6.96 -7.74
C ARG A 242 7.46 -7.97 -6.62
N THR A 243 7.03 -9.20 -6.91
CA THR A 243 7.02 -10.31 -5.95
C THR A 243 8.42 -10.65 -5.46
N SER A 244 9.36 -10.85 -6.38
CA SER A 244 10.76 -11.12 -6.08
C SER A 244 11.41 -9.98 -5.32
N SER A 245 11.17 -8.73 -5.70
CA SER A 245 11.72 -7.57 -5.00
C SER A 245 11.19 -7.42 -3.57
N ALA A 246 9.88 -7.66 -3.37
CA ALA A 246 9.26 -7.61 -2.04
C ALA A 246 9.85 -8.68 -1.09
N LEU A 247 9.99 -9.91 -1.60
CA LEU A 247 10.47 -11.05 -0.82
C LEU A 247 11.99 -10.95 -0.58
N PHE A 248 12.73 -10.44 -1.55
CA PHE A 248 14.16 -10.15 -1.41
C PHE A 248 14.42 -9.06 -0.37
N ALA A 249 13.71 -7.92 -0.45
CA ALA A 249 13.79 -6.87 0.57
C ALA A 249 13.42 -7.38 1.96
N ARG A 250 12.41 -8.26 2.06
CA ARG A 250 12.03 -8.91 3.31
C ARG A 250 13.16 -9.80 3.86
N ARG A 251 13.86 -10.53 3.00
CA ARG A 251 15.00 -11.37 3.36
C ARG A 251 16.17 -10.52 3.87
N LEU A 252 16.54 -9.47 3.16
CA LEU A 252 17.57 -8.51 3.58
C LEU A 252 17.23 -7.87 4.94
N HIS A 253 15.97 -7.47 5.14
CA HIS A 253 15.53 -6.90 6.42
C HIS A 253 15.68 -7.89 7.59
N ARG A 254 15.39 -9.18 7.38
CA ARG A 254 15.58 -10.21 8.41
C ARG A 254 17.05 -10.48 8.72
N MET A 255 17.92 -10.31 7.73
CA MET A 255 19.38 -10.42 7.90
C MET A 255 19.96 -9.21 8.64
N GLY A 256 19.19 -8.13 8.84
CA GLY A 256 19.66 -6.91 9.49
C GLY A 256 20.51 -6.03 8.58
N GLU A 257 20.44 -6.26 7.26
CA GLU A 257 21.19 -5.49 6.27
C GLU A 257 20.70 -4.03 6.23
N LYS A 258 21.62 -3.11 5.95
CA LYS A 258 21.30 -1.74 5.54
C LYS A 258 21.17 -1.73 4.02
N PHE A 259 19.95 -1.55 3.54
CA PHE A 259 19.65 -1.69 2.12
C PHE A 259 18.54 -0.77 1.64
N MET A 260 18.47 -0.62 0.33
CA MET A 260 17.32 -0.12 -0.39
C MET A 260 17.06 -0.98 -1.63
N VAL A 261 15.81 -1.39 -1.83
CA VAL A 261 15.33 -2.02 -3.06
C VAL A 261 14.35 -1.07 -3.72
N ARG A 262 14.55 -0.76 -5.00
CA ARG A 262 13.64 0.08 -5.80
C ARG A 262 13.09 -0.71 -6.97
N VAL A 263 11.81 -0.49 -7.27
CA VAL A 263 11.11 -1.17 -8.35
C VAL A 263 10.22 -0.18 -9.07
N LEU A 264 10.28 -0.20 -10.39
CA LEU A 264 9.28 0.40 -11.27
C LEU A 264 8.64 -0.71 -12.09
N GLY A 265 7.33 -0.91 -11.90
CA GLY A 265 6.56 -1.83 -12.73
C GLY A 265 5.91 -1.10 -13.89
N GLN A 266 5.84 -1.77 -15.03
CA GLN A 266 5.19 -1.20 -16.22
C GLN A 266 3.68 -1.03 -16.02
N SER A 267 3.02 -1.81 -15.15
CA SER A 267 1.58 -1.67 -14.90
C SER A 267 1.20 -0.62 -13.84
N ASP A 268 1.97 -0.46 -12.77
CA ASP A 268 1.63 0.48 -11.68
C ASP A 268 2.15 1.88 -11.93
N ARG A 269 3.18 2.05 -12.77
CA ARG A 269 3.74 3.35 -13.17
C ARG A 269 4.25 4.15 -11.96
N THR A 270 4.53 3.43 -10.87
CA THR A 270 4.98 3.95 -9.59
C THR A 270 6.36 3.41 -9.28
N ILE A 271 7.28 4.28 -8.89
CA ILE A 271 8.54 3.86 -8.29
C ILE A 271 8.25 3.51 -6.84
N THR A 272 8.36 2.23 -6.50
CA THR A 272 8.21 1.74 -5.12
C THR A 272 9.58 1.48 -4.52
N SER A 273 9.85 2.07 -3.36
CA SER A 273 11.10 1.93 -2.61
C SER A 273 10.86 1.18 -1.31
N LEU A 274 11.66 0.16 -1.05
CA LEU A 274 11.71 -0.65 0.16
C LEU A 274 13.08 -0.50 0.81
N PHE A 275 13.18 0.02 2.02
CA PHE A 275 14.50 0.27 2.61
C PHE A 275 14.56 0.05 4.13
N SER A 276 15.76 -0.22 4.61
CA SER A 276 16.08 -0.29 6.03
C SER A 276 15.96 1.11 6.66
N HIS A 277 15.29 1.21 7.80
CA HIS A 277 15.18 2.48 8.52
C HIS A 277 15.27 2.24 10.03
N PRO A 278 16.00 3.06 10.81
CA PRO A 278 16.22 2.83 12.25
C PRO A 278 14.92 2.68 13.07
N LYS A 279 13.91 3.49 12.75
CA LYS A 279 12.57 3.43 13.39
C LYS A 279 11.70 2.23 12.95
N ALA A 280 12.08 1.48 11.92
CA ALA A 280 11.27 0.41 11.35
C ALA A 280 11.77 -0.97 11.84
N LYS A 281 11.11 -1.49 12.88
CA LYS A 281 11.56 -2.72 13.58
C LYS A 281 11.02 -4.03 13.02
N HIS A 282 9.94 -4.00 12.24
CA HIS A 282 9.20 -5.21 11.86
C HIS A 282 9.18 -5.49 10.36
N TYR A 283 9.27 -4.42 9.55
CA TYR A 283 9.18 -4.46 8.10
C TYR A 283 10.07 -3.35 7.54
N PRO A 284 10.63 -3.50 6.33
CA PRO A 284 11.28 -2.39 5.63
C PRO A 284 10.27 -1.26 5.36
N ARG A 285 10.72 0.00 5.35
CA ARG A 285 9.83 1.13 5.02
C ARG A 285 9.41 1.07 3.56
N VAL A 286 8.17 1.48 3.28
CA VAL A 286 7.62 1.57 1.94
C VAL A 286 7.37 3.03 1.59
N GLU A 287 7.87 3.44 0.43
CA GLU A 287 7.55 4.71 -0.21
C GLU A 287 7.16 4.48 -1.66
N LYS A 288 6.26 5.30 -2.19
CA LYS A 288 5.90 5.31 -3.62
C LYS A 288 6.01 6.70 -4.20
N ILE A 289 6.46 6.79 -5.44
CA ILE A 289 6.52 8.03 -6.21
C ILE A 289 5.85 7.82 -7.57
N ALA A 290 4.97 8.73 -7.98
CA ALA A 290 4.31 8.69 -9.28
C ALA A 290 3.90 10.09 -9.77
N LEU A 291 3.56 10.16 -11.06
CA LEU A 291 2.87 11.31 -11.65
C LEU A 291 1.37 11.15 -11.48
N VAL A 292 0.77 12.11 -10.78
CA VAL A 292 -0.66 12.07 -10.42
C VAL A 292 -1.37 13.29 -10.98
N GLN A 293 -2.57 13.06 -11.50
CA GLN A 293 -3.48 14.13 -11.89
C GLN A 293 -4.26 14.63 -10.67
N VAL A 294 -4.18 15.92 -10.39
CA VAL A 294 -4.98 16.55 -9.33
C VAL A 294 -6.42 16.73 -9.83
N SER A 295 -7.39 16.32 -8.99
CA SER A 295 -8.82 16.47 -9.28
C SER A 295 -9.18 17.93 -9.54
N LYS A 296 -10.05 18.18 -10.53
CA LYS A 296 -10.55 19.52 -10.88
C LYS A 296 -11.32 20.19 -9.74
N ASP A 297 -11.88 19.38 -8.84
CA ASP A 297 -12.76 19.85 -7.77
C ASP A 297 -11.98 20.53 -6.63
N ASN A 298 -10.69 20.22 -6.50
CA ASN A 298 -9.84 20.74 -5.43
C ASN A 298 -9.24 22.12 -5.81
N LYS A 299 -10.11 23.12 -6.02
CA LYS A 299 -9.76 24.44 -6.54
C LYS A 299 -8.72 25.18 -5.69
N GLU A 300 -8.82 25.08 -4.36
CA GLU A 300 -7.88 25.70 -3.42
C GLU A 300 -6.47 25.11 -3.58
N THR A 301 -6.36 23.78 -3.54
CA THR A 301 -5.09 23.07 -3.75
C THR A 301 -4.51 23.39 -5.14
N ILE A 302 -5.34 23.47 -6.19
CA ILE A 302 -4.87 23.85 -7.54
C ILE A 302 -4.28 25.27 -7.55
N ALA A 303 -4.94 26.23 -6.89
CA ALA A 303 -4.49 27.61 -6.85
C ALA A 303 -3.13 27.74 -6.12
N GLU A 304 -2.98 27.03 -5.00
CA GLU A 304 -1.72 27.02 -4.24
C GLU A 304 -0.59 26.31 -4.99
N LEU A 305 -0.87 25.14 -5.59
CA LEU A 305 0.10 24.41 -6.43
C LEU A 305 0.58 25.26 -7.60
N LYS A 306 -0.32 26.01 -8.24
CA LYS A 306 0.01 26.92 -9.33
C LYS A 306 0.89 28.08 -8.85
N LYS A 307 0.51 28.71 -7.72
CA LYS A 307 1.29 29.80 -7.12
C LYS A 307 2.69 29.36 -6.73
N GLY A 308 2.85 28.13 -6.24
CA GLY A 308 4.12 27.55 -5.84
C GLY A 308 4.92 26.86 -6.96
N GLY A 309 4.43 26.80 -8.19
CA GLY A 309 5.17 26.20 -9.32
C GLY A 309 5.29 24.67 -9.29
N PHE A 310 4.44 23.98 -8.52
CA PHE A 310 4.53 22.52 -8.31
C PHE A 310 4.03 21.66 -9.49
N PHE A 311 3.42 22.26 -10.51
CA PHE A 311 2.91 21.53 -11.66
C PHE A 311 4.01 21.12 -12.65
N VAL A 312 4.02 19.83 -12.99
CA VAL A 312 4.72 19.28 -14.17
C VAL A 312 3.95 19.62 -15.44
N ASP A 313 2.62 19.64 -15.38
CA ASP A 313 1.79 20.07 -16.50
C ASP A 313 0.58 20.80 -15.93
N GLU A 314 0.56 22.11 -16.06
CA GLU A 314 -0.50 22.94 -15.50
C GLU A 314 -1.86 22.67 -16.17
N LYS A 315 -1.87 22.43 -17.50
CA LYS A 315 -3.11 22.19 -18.24
C LYS A 315 -3.77 20.89 -17.80
N LYS A 316 -2.95 19.84 -17.61
CA LYS A 316 -3.43 18.54 -17.13
C LYS A 316 -3.46 18.42 -15.61
N ARG A 317 -2.95 19.42 -14.87
CA ARG A 317 -2.82 19.43 -13.39
C ARG A 317 -2.00 18.25 -12.88
N VAL A 318 -0.86 17.98 -13.51
CA VAL A 318 0.02 16.85 -13.16
C VAL A 318 1.07 17.30 -12.16
N VAL A 319 1.23 16.54 -11.09
CA VAL A 319 2.24 16.76 -10.04
C VAL A 319 3.06 15.49 -9.80
N ILE A 320 4.26 15.64 -9.24
CA ILE A 320 5.05 14.52 -8.72
C ILE A 320 4.62 14.29 -7.28
N LEU A 321 4.01 13.13 -7.01
CA LEU A 321 3.50 12.80 -5.69
C LEU A 321 4.33 11.65 -5.08
N LYS A 322 4.90 11.92 -3.90
CA LYS A 322 5.55 10.93 -3.03
C LYS A 322 4.64 10.58 -1.87
N VAL A 323 4.50 9.29 -1.59
CA VAL A 323 3.61 8.76 -0.55
C VAL A 323 4.42 7.84 0.35
N LYS A 324 4.42 8.14 1.65
CA LYS A 324 5.04 7.29 2.66
C LYS A 324 3.96 6.49 3.37
N TYR A 325 4.23 5.22 3.60
CA TYR A 325 3.27 4.32 4.22
C TYR A 325 3.73 3.84 5.59
N ARG A 326 2.74 3.51 6.42
CA ARG A 326 2.92 2.84 7.72
C ARG A 326 2.37 1.42 7.62
N GLN A 327 3.23 0.44 7.87
CA GLN A 327 2.84 -0.96 8.02
C GLN A 327 2.15 -1.23 9.34
N HIS A 328 1.18 -2.13 9.32
CA HIS A 328 0.49 -2.65 10.50
C HIS A 328 0.70 -4.15 10.62
N LYS A 329 0.95 -4.63 11.83
CA LYS A 329 0.97 -6.06 12.11
C LYS A 329 -0.45 -6.61 11.97
N PHE A 330 -0.57 -7.82 11.45
CA PHE A 330 -1.85 -8.53 11.44
C PHE A 330 -2.40 -8.65 12.86
N ASN A 331 -3.68 -8.32 13.03
CA ASN A 331 -4.42 -8.47 14.26
C ASN A 331 -5.75 -9.18 13.95
N PRO A 332 -5.96 -10.42 14.44
CA PRO A 332 -7.18 -11.20 14.18
C PRO A 332 -8.43 -10.64 14.87
N GLU A 333 -8.29 -9.65 15.74
CA GLU A 333 -9.41 -9.03 16.48
C GLU A 333 -9.79 -7.66 15.93
N ASN A 334 -9.07 -7.19 14.92
CA ASN A 334 -9.40 -5.95 14.24
C ASN A 334 -10.50 -6.27 13.24
N VAL A 335 -11.68 -5.65 13.41
CA VAL A 335 -12.84 -5.77 12.51
C VAL A 335 -12.50 -5.28 11.10
N ARG A 336 -11.54 -4.36 11.01
CA ARG A 336 -10.90 -3.95 9.76
C ARG A 336 -9.90 -5.01 9.28
N GLU A 337 -10.15 -6.29 9.58
CA GLU A 337 -9.31 -7.44 9.24
C GLU A 337 -8.58 -7.09 7.95
N ASP A 338 -7.25 -7.13 7.99
CA ASP A 338 -6.40 -7.18 6.78
C ASP A 338 -5.78 -5.86 6.27
N ARG A 339 -5.82 -4.75 7.01
CA ARG A 339 -5.07 -3.54 6.59
C ARG A 339 -3.57 -3.70 6.84
N ALA A 340 -2.82 -4.11 5.83
CA ALA A 340 -1.37 -4.20 5.90
C ALA A 340 -0.67 -2.82 5.92
N LEU A 341 -1.22 -1.82 5.21
CA LEU A 341 -0.63 -0.48 5.08
C LEU A 341 -1.65 0.66 5.29
N SER A 342 -1.17 1.79 5.76
CA SER A 342 -1.88 3.08 5.73
C SER A 342 -0.98 4.19 5.22
N VAL A 343 -1.53 5.18 4.52
CA VAL A 343 -0.80 6.42 4.17
C VAL A 343 -0.45 7.16 5.45
N TYR A 344 0.85 7.31 5.70
CA TYR A 344 1.42 8.05 6.82
C TYR A 344 1.56 9.53 6.45
N GLU A 345 2.12 9.81 5.28
CA GLU A 345 2.45 11.14 4.80
C GLU A 345 2.36 11.17 3.27
N GLN A 346 2.03 12.34 2.72
CA GLN A 346 2.09 12.62 1.29
C GLN A 346 2.90 13.90 1.07
N GLN A 347 3.65 13.95 -0.01
CA GLN A 347 4.56 15.04 -0.35
C GLN A 347 4.44 15.33 -1.85
N VAL A 348 4.20 16.58 -2.21
CA VAL A 348 4.30 17.03 -3.60
C VAL A 348 5.71 17.55 -3.82
N ILE A 349 6.41 17.00 -4.81
CA ILE A 349 7.80 17.35 -5.13
C ILE A 349 7.79 18.41 -6.22
N HIS A 350 8.50 19.52 -5.98
CA HIS A 350 8.65 20.59 -6.97
C HIS A 350 9.53 20.12 -8.14
N PRO A 351 9.10 20.27 -9.41
CA PRO A 351 9.80 19.68 -10.56
C PRO A 351 11.19 20.27 -10.85
N LEU A 352 11.44 21.55 -10.51
CA LEU A 352 12.74 22.21 -10.72
C LEU A 352 13.65 22.28 -9.49
N THR A 353 13.10 22.60 -8.31
CA THR A 353 13.88 22.75 -7.07
C THR A 353 13.96 21.47 -6.27
N GLY A 354 13.13 20.45 -6.50
CA GLY A 354 13.12 19.23 -5.68
C GLY A 354 12.49 19.37 -4.29
N GLU A 355 12.07 20.58 -3.90
CA GLU A 355 11.44 20.84 -2.60
C GLU A 355 10.15 20.02 -2.41
N CYS A 356 9.97 19.48 -1.20
CA CYS A 356 8.82 18.65 -0.86
C CYS A 356 7.81 19.43 -0.01
N ALA A 357 6.57 19.56 -0.49
CA ALA A 357 5.48 20.17 0.25
C ALA A 357 4.53 19.10 0.82
N THR A 358 4.35 19.08 2.14
CA THR A 358 3.50 18.09 2.86
C THR A 358 2.06 18.57 3.11
N HIS A 359 1.79 19.86 2.97
CA HIS A 359 0.49 20.46 3.31
C HIS A 359 -0.60 20.18 2.26
N PHE A 360 -0.22 19.83 1.02
CA PHE A 360 -1.17 19.53 -0.03
C PHE A 360 -1.86 18.18 0.19
N ASN A 361 -3.20 18.18 0.18
CA ASN A 361 -3.99 16.95 0.27
C ASN A 361 -4.48 16.48 -1.10
N VAL A 362 -3.66 15.68 -1.79
CA VAL A 362 -3.98 15.14 -3.13
C VAL A 362 -4.71 13.79 -3.04
N ILE A 363 -4.45 12.99 -2.00
CA ILE A 363 -4.95 11.61 -1.89
C ILE A 363 -6.26 11.49 -1.09
N LYS A 364 -6.40 12.23 0.01
CA LYS A 364 -7.46 12.02 1.01
C LYS A 364 -8.63 12.99 0.83
N ASP A 365 -9.17 13.10 -0.37
CA ASP A 365 -10.39 13.91 -0.55
C ASP A 365 -11.64 13.04 -0.36
N ALA A 366 -12.14 12.98 0.88
CA ALA A 366 -13.38 12.28 1.20
C ALA A 366 -14.61 12.88 0.47
N SER A 367 -14.57 14.17 0.12
CA SER A 367 -15.68 14.83 -0.57
C SER A 367 -15.80 14.33 -2.02
N SER A 368 -14.67 14.16 -2.71
CA SER A 368 -14.60 13.54 -4.04
C SER A 368 -15.19 12.13 -4.07
N MET A 369 -15.05 11.35 -3.00
CA MET A 369 -15.54 9.97 -2.96
C MET A 369 -17.06 9.88 -2.93
N THR A 370 -17.74 10.76 -2.19
CA THR A 370 -19.20 10.79 -2.14
C THR A 370 -19.80 11.32 -3.45
N ILE A 371 -19.15 12.32 -4.06
CA ILE A 371 -19.55 12.84 -5.38
C ILE A 371 -19.42 11.73 -6.42
N LEU A 372 -18.26 11.07 -6.48
CA LEU A 372 -18.01 9.98 -7.41
C LEU A 372 -18.99 8.81 -7.23
N LEU A 373 -19.37 8.49 -5.99
CA LEU A 373 -20.39 7.48 -5.72
C LEU A 373 -21.77 7.89 -6.27
N ASN A 374 -22.11 9.17 -6.18
CA ASN A 374 -23.33 9.72 -6.75
C ASN A 374 -23.32 9.63 -8.28
N ASP A 375 -22.20 9.98 -8.91
CA ASP A 375 -22.03 9.89 -10.37
C ASP A 375 -22.16 8.43 -10.85
N ILE A 376 -21.60 7.46 -10.09
CA ILE A 376 -21.76 6.02 -10.38
C ILE A 376 -23.24 5.62 -10.34
N VAL A 377 -23.95 6.00 -9.28
CA VAL A 377 -25.37 5.66 -9.08
C VAL A 377 -26.26 6.27 -10.17
N ARG A 378 -25.93 7.50 -10.61
CA ARG A 378 -26.64 8.21 -11.69
C ARG A 378 -26.32 7.66 -13.08
N GLY A 379 -25.21 6.95 -13.24
CA GLY A 379 -24.72 6.48 -14.52
C GLY A 379 -23.95 7.51 -15.33
N GLU A 380 -23.48 8.58 -14.66
CA GLU A 380 -22.72 9.68 -15.25
C GLU A 380 -21.19 9.44 -15.15
N TYR A 381 -20.79 8.41 -14.39
CA TYR A 381 -19.37 8.12 -14.17
C TYR A 381 -18.73 7.44 -15.38
N THR A 382 -17.65 8.04 -15.86
CA THR A 382 -16.75 7.51 -16.89
C THR A 382 -15.40 7.17 -16.26
N GLY A 383 -15.05 5.89 -16.26
CA GLY A 383 -13.83 5.41 -15.63
C GLY A 383 -13.83 3.90 -15.48
N SER A 384 -12.65 3.30 -15.34
CA SER A 384 -12.53 1.84 -15.33
C SER A 384 -12.41 1.25 -13.93
N ILE A 385 -13.01 0.08 -13.71
CA ILE A 385 -12.80 -0.76 -12.52
C ILE A 385 -12.85 -2.24 -12.90
N VAL A 386 -12.09 -3.06 -12.18
CA VAL A 386 -12.07 -4.51 -12.41
C VAL A 386 -13.06 -5.20 -11.47
N TYR A 387 -14.12 -5.79 -12.03
CA TYR A 387 -15.07 -6.63 -11.32
C TYR A 387 -14.58 -8.09 -11.29
N LYS A 388 -14.53 -8.67 -10.07
CA LYS A 388 -14.10 -10.06 -9.79
C LYS A 388 -12.81 -10.52 -10.50
N ARG A 389 -11.89 -9.58 -10.78
CA ARG A 389 -10.58 -9.81 -11.43
C ARG A 389 -10.60 -10.25 -12.90
N ASN A 390 -11.79 -10.36 -13.50
CA ASN A 390 -11.93 -10.92 -14.86
C ASN A 390 -12.59 -9.93 -15.83
N GLU A 391 -13.41 -9.01 -15.31
CA GLU A 391 -14.21 -8.11 -16.14
C GLU A 391 -13.78 -6.66 -15.89
N LEU A 392 -13.34 -5.97 -16.96
CA LEU A 392 -13.07 -4.54 -16.93
C LEU A 392 -14.35 -3.79 -17.30
N ILE A 393 -14.82 -2.93 -16.41
CA ILE A 393 -16.02 -2.10 -16.62
C ILE A 393 -15.54 -0.67 -16.81
N GLU A 394 -15.88 -0.02 -17.92
CA GLU A 394 -15.35 1.30 -18.30
C GLU A 394 -16.35 2.46 -18.14
N ASP A 395 -17.62 2.14 -17.89
CA ASP A 395 -18.72 3.09 -17.74
C ASP A 395 -19.82 2.58 -16.79
N THR A 396 -20.78 3.45 -16.49
CA THR A 396 -21.89 3.17 -15.57
C THR A 396 -23.26 3.35 -16.24
N GLU A 397 -23.36 3.18 -17.56
CA GLU A 397 -24.59 3.52 -18.30
C GLU A 397 -25.80 2.63 -17.92
N THR A 398 -25.59 1.31 -17.79
CA THR A 398 -26.66 0.33 -17.49
C THR A 398 -26.72 -0.04 -16.01
N HIS A 399 -27.89 -0.48 -15.51
CA HIS A 399 -28.04 -0.95 -14.13
C HIS A 399 -27.10 -2.12 -13.79
N GLU A 400 -26.88 -3.05 -14.73
CA GLU A 400 -25.93 -4.15 -14.56
C GLU A 400 -24.51 -3.63 -14.34
N LYS A 401 -24.03 -2.73 -15.21
CA LYS A 401 -22.71 -2.10 -15.07
C LYS A 401 -22.61 -1.31 -13.76
N ARG A 402 -23.64 -0.54 -13.39
CA ARG A 402 -23.69 0.19 -12.10
C ARG A 402 -23.56 -0.74 -10.92
N LEU A 403 -24.31 -1.84 -10.86
CA LEU A 403 -24.24 -2.79 -9.75
C LEU A 403 -22.87 -3.48 -9.65
N LYS A 404 -22.32 -3.95 -10.78
CA LYS A 404 -20.96 -4.52 -10.80
C LYS A 404 -19.90 -3.49 -10.39
N PHE A 405 -20.03 -2.25 -10.86
CA PHE A 405 -19.14 -1.14 -10.48
C PHE A 405 -19.25 -0.84 -8.99
N LEU A 406 -20.48 -0.75 -8.44
CA LEU A 406 -20.75 -0.53 -7.02
C LEU A 406 -20.16 -1.66 -6.17
N PHE A 407 -20.31 -2.92 -6.57
CA PHE A 407 -19.68 -4.04 -5.85
C PHE A 407 -18.16 -3.89 -5.78
N ALA A 408 -17.52 -3.60 -6.91
CA ALA A 408 -16.08 -3.44 -6.98
C ALA A 408 -15.61 -2.21 -6.17
N TRP A 409 -16.33 -1.09 -6.27
CA TRP A 409 -16.07 0.14 -5.54
C TRP A 409 -16.24 -0.04 -4.02
N LEU A 410 -17.34 -0.64 -3.57
CA LEU A 410 -17.58 -0.96 -2.16
C LEU A 410 -16.50 -1.91 -1.63
N SER A 411 -16.11 -2.91 -2.41
CA SER A 411 -15.02 -3.82 -2.04
C SER A 411 -13.68 -3.10 -1.86
N LYS A 412 -13.34 -2.18 -2.78
CA LYS A 412 -12.13 -1.35 -2.71
C LYS A 412 -12.14 -0.38 -1.53
N HIS A 413 -13.28 0.25 -1.29
CA HIS A 413 -13.43 1.35 -0.34
C HIS A 413 -13.99 0.93 1.03
N GLN A 414 -14.36 -0.35 1.21
CA GLN A 414 -14.87 -0.94 2.45
C GLN A 414 -14.13 -0.43 3.69
N ARG A 415 -12.80 -0.56 3.70
CA ARG A 415 -11.95 -0.15 4.83
C ARG A 415 -12.03 1.35 5.14
N ARG A 416 -12.20 2.19 4.12
CA ARG A 416 -12.28 3.66 4.27
C ARG A 416 -13.66 4.06 4.77
N ILE A 417 -14.71 3.48 4.20
CA ILE A 417 -16.11 3.71 4.63
C ILE A 417 -16.26 3.35 6.11
N ILE A 418 -15.70 2.19 6.53
CA ILE A 418 -15.68 1.77 7.94
C ILE A 418 -14.83 2.71 8.82
N GLY A 419 -13.87 3.44 8.26
CA GLY A 419 -12.87 4.17 9.05
C GLY A 419 -12.93 5.69 9.05
N TYR A 420 -13.64 6.30 8.10
CA TYR A 420 -13.74 7.77 7.95
C TYR A 420 -14.74 8.37 8.95
N SER A 421 -14.94 9.69 8.87
CA SER A 421 -15.83 10.42 9.79
C SER A 421 -17.29 9.96 9.67
N ASP A 422 -18.09 10.24 10.69
CA ASP A 422 -19.51 9.87 10.70
C ASP A 422 -20.29 10.62 9.60
N GLU A 423 -19.88 11.84 9.26
CA GLU A 423 -20.46 12.64 8.17
C GLU A 423 -20.25 11.97 6.81
N PHE A 424 -19.02 11.51 6.55
CA PHE A 424 -18.69 10.80 5.31
C PHE A 424 -19.51 9.51 5.18
N TYR A 425 -19.55 8.70 6.24
CA TYR A 425 -20.30 7.45 6.26
C TYR A 425 -21.80 7.70 6.00
N SER A 426 -22.38 8.70 6.65
CA SER A 426 -23.79 9.07 6.44
C SER A 426 -24.07 9.51 5.00
N GLY A 427 -23.13 10.22 4.37
CA GLY A 427 -23.21 10.59 2.95
C GLY A 427 -23.22 9.36 2.03
N VAL A 428 -22.36 8.38 2.28
CA VAL A 428 -22.31 7.12 1.53
C VAL A 428 -23.61 6.32 1.68
N VAL A 429 -24.10 6.16 2.91
CA VAL A 429 -25.36 5.47 3.21
C VAL A 429 -26.52 6.11 2.46
N LYS A 430 -26.64 7.45 2.53
CA LYS A 430 -27.70 8.19 1.84
C LYS A 430 -27.72 7.95 0.33
N VAL A 431 -26.55 7.95 -0.31
CA VAL A 431 -26.45 7.72 -1.77
C VAL A 431 -26.81 6.27 -2.13
N LEU A 432 -26.30 5.29 -1.38
CA LEU A 432 -26.59 3.88 -1.63
C LEU A 432 -28.05 3.53 -1.40
N ASP A 433 -28.64 4.00 -0.30
CA ASP A 433 -30.05 3.78 0.02
C ASP A 433 -30.95 4.40 -1.05
N SER A 434 -30.59 5.60 -1.54
CA SER A 434 -31.35 6.27 -2.61
C SER A 434 -31.37 5.53 -3.94
N TYR A 435 -30.45 4.57 -4.15
CA TYR A 435 -30.38 3.77 -5.37
C TYR A 435 -30.91 2.36 -5.15
N LEU A 436 -30.41 1.67 -4.14
CA LEU A 436 -30.69 0.26 -3.88
C LEU A 436 -32.11 0.01 -3.36
N LEU A 437 -32.74 1.02 -2.76
CA LEU A 437 -34.09 0.96 -2.20
C LEU A 437 -35.09 1.83 -2.97
N ALA A 438 -34.70 2.38 -4.12
CA ALA A 438 -35.59 3.19 -4.95
C ALA A 438 -36.69 2.31 -5.58
N PRO A 439 -37.98 2.68 -5.44
CA PRO A 439 -39.08 1.93 -6.04
C PRO A 439 -38.93 1.69 -7.54
N ASP A 440 -38.44 2.70 -8.25
CA ASP A 440 -38.28 2.68 -9.71
C ASP A 440 -37.24 1.64 -10.19
N ASN A 441 -36.35 1.18 -9.29
CA ASN A 441 -35.30 0.23 -9.63
C ASN A 441 -35.69 -1.23 -9.34
N TYR A 442 -36.85 -1.51 -8.72
CA TYR A 442 -37.23 -2.89 -8.36
C TYR A 442 -37.44 -3.79 -9.58
N GLU A 443 -38.11 -3.30 -10.62
CA GLU A 443 -38.30 -4.07 -11.86
C GLU A 443 -36.96 -4.40 -12.54
N PRO A 444 -36.06 -3.44 -12.82
CA PRO A 444 -34.72 -3.72 -13.36
C PRO A 444 -33.88 -4.65 -12.49
N PHE A 445 -34.02 -4.59 -11.16
CA PHE A 445 -33.23 -5.42 -10.25
C PHE A 445 -33.74 -6.86 -10.14
N ASN A 446 -35.01 -7.14 -10.46
CA ASN A 446 -35.52 -8.52 -10.50
C ASN A 446 -34.76 -9.35 -11.55
N ASP A 447 -34.50 -8.76 -12.71
CA ASP A 447 -33.71 -9.42 -13.77
C ASP A 447 -32.21 -9.54 -13.40
N LEU A 448 -31.75 -8.77 -12.41
CA LEU A 448 -30.36 -8.71 -11.94
C LEU A 448 -30.20 -9.19 -10.49
N THR A 449 -31.09 -10.08 -10.03
CA THR A 449 -31.21 -10.46 -8.62
C THR A 449 -29.88 -10.93 -8.01
N GLU A 450 -29.10 -11.72 -8.75
CA GLU A 450 -27.79 -12.22 -8.26
C GLU A 450 -26.82 -11.07 -7.95
N ILE A 451 -26.62 -10.15 -8.89
CA ILE A 451 -25.68 -9.03 -8.74
C ILE A 451 -26.20 -8.05 -7.67
N TYR A 452 -27.51 -7.81 -7.62
CA TYR A 452 -28.13 -6.99 -6.60
C TYR A 452 -27.88 -7.55 -5.19
N GLN A 453 -28.10 -8.86 -4.98
CA GLN A 453 -27.83 -9.53 -3.71
C GLN A 453 -26.35 -9.49 -3.32
N GLU A 454 -25.43 -9.56 -4.29
CA GLU A 454 -24.00 -9.39 -4.01
C GLU A 454 -23.66 -7.99 -3.50
N VAL A 455 -24.18 -6.95 -4.16
CA VAL A 455 -24.00 -5.55 -3.74
C VAL A 455 -24.61 -5.33 -2.36
N TRP A 456 -25.84 -5.85 -2.14
CA TRP A 456 -26.54 -5.73 -0.87
C TRP A 456 -25.81 -6.44 0.27
N SER A 457 -25.35 -7.67 0.05
CA SER A 457 -24.52 -8.40 1.02
C SER A 457 -23.25 -7.64 1.37
N LYS A 458 -22.58 -7.06 0.37
CA LYS A 458 -21.37 -6.24 0.58
C LYS A 458 -21.67 -4.97 1.37
N TYR A 459 -22.76 -4.29 1.07
CA TYR A 459 -23.19 -3.09 1.76
C TYR A 459 -23.58 -3.39 3.22
N SER A 460 -24.36 -4.45 3.45
CA SER A 460 -24.75 -4.90 4.79
C SER A 460 -23.54 -5.28 5.64
N TYR A 461 -22.55 -5.96 5.05
CA TYR A 461 -21.27 -6.22 5.72
C TYR A 461 -20.58 -4.92 6.17
N ILE A 462 -20.53 -3.89 5.32
CA ILE A 462 -19.92 -2.59 5.65
C ILE A 462 -20.64 -1.92 6.83
N GLN A 463 -21.98 -1.95 6.83
CA GLN A 463 -22.79 -1.37 7.90
C GLN A 463 -22.52 -2.06 9.24
N GLN A 464 -22.57 -3.39 9.27
CA GLN A 464 -22.27 -4.17 10.47
C GLN A 464 -20.82 -3.95 10.93
N ALA A 465 -19.85 -3.99 10.01
CA ALA A 465 -18.45 -3.78 10.34
C ALA A 465 -18.16 -2.37 10.90
N ARG A 466 -18.91 -1.33 10.46
CA ARG A 466 -18.83 0.02 11.04
C ARG A 466 -19.27 0.03 12.50
N LYS A 467 -20.35 -0.65 12.85
CA LYS A 467 -20.82 -0.79 14.23
C LYS A 467 -19.80 -1.51 15.12
N LEU A 468 -19.22 -2.60 14.61
CA LEU A 468 -18.18 -3.32 15.31
C LEU A 468 -16.90 -2.48 15.52
N LYS A 469 -16.55 -1.60 14.57
CA LYS A 469 -15.45 -0.63 14.76
C LYS A 469 -15.73 0.33 15.92
N VAL A 470 -16.99 0.72 16.14
CA VAL A 470 -17.37 1.53 17.31
C VAL A 470 -17.24 0.71 18.59
N LEU A 471 -17.62 -0.57 18.59
CA LEU A 471 -17.39 -1.46 19.74
C LEU A 471 -15.90 -1.62 20.07
N GLU A 472 -15.03 -1.67 19.07
CA GLU A 472 -13.57 -1.70 19.25
C GLU A 472 -13.05 -0.42 19.93
N ASP A 473 -13.50 0.75 19.48
CA ASP A 473 -13.15 2.04 20.11
C ASP A 473 -13.67 2.10 21.57
N LEU A 474 -14.88 1.61 21.81
CA LEU A 474 -15.52 1.57 23.13
C LEU A 474 -14.79 0.64 24.11
N ARG A 475 -14.15 -0.44 23.63
CA ARG A 475 -13.29 -1.31 24.47
C ARG A 475 -12.19 -0.51 25.15
N GLU A 476 -11.60 0.47 24.46
CA GLU A 476 -10.58 1.37 25.01
C GLU A 476 -11.19 2.58 25.74
N ARG A 477 -12.51 2.58 25.95
CA ARG A 477 -13.33 3.68 26.46
C ARG A 477 -13.18 4.95 25.64
N LYS A 478 -13.00 4.83 24.32
CA LYS A 478 -12.94 5.98 23.40
C LYS A 478 -14.25 6.06 22.62
N TYR A 479 -14.89 7.21 22.66
CA TYR A 479 -16.10 7.46 21.87
C TYR A 479 -16.09 8.92 21.39
N ARG A 480 -16.29 9.12 20.08
CA ARG A 480 -16.29 10.46 19.43
C ARG A 480 -15.11 11.35 19.86
N GLY A 481 -13.92 10.76 19.94
CA GLY A 481 -12.68 11.47 20.29
C GLY A 481 -12.47 11.75 21.78
N LYS A 482 -13.40 11.34 22.66
CA LYS A 482 -13.30 11.54 24.11
C LYS A 482 -13.17 10.20 24.85
N LYS A 483 -12.56 10.25 26.03
CA LYS A 483 -12.53 9.11 26.95
C LYS A 483 -13.80 9.13 27.80
N ILE A 484 -14.54 8.03 27.79
CA ILE A 484 -15.84 7.92 28.47
C ILE A 484 -15.79 7.06 29.74
N GLY A 485 -16.83 7.18 30.57
CA GLY A 485 -17.01 6.36 31.77
C GLY A 485 -17.48 4.92 31.45
N TYR A 486 -17.45 4.03 32.44
CA TYR A 486 -17.90 2.64 32.27
C TYR A 486 -19.41 2.53 31.99
N LEU A 487 -20.23 3.36 32.64
CA LEU A 487 -21.67 3.38 32.41
C LEU A 487 -22.01 3.74 30.96
N GLU A 488 -21.49 4.87 30.48
CA GLU A 488 -21.69 5.34 29.10
C GLU A 488 -21.16 4.31 28.09
N MET A 489 -19.99 3.71 28.37
CA MET A 489 -19.43 2.65 27.53
C MET A 489 -20.39 1.45 27.42
N LEU A 490 -20.91 0.94 28.53
CA LEU A 490 -21.83 -0.20 28.53
C LEU A 490 -23.18 0.12 27.90
N GLN A 491 -23.68 1.35 28.06
CA GLN A 491 -24.91 1.83 27.42
C GLN A 491 -24.78 1.80 25.90
N VAL A 492 -23.75 2.47 25.36
CA VAL A 492 -23.54 2.54 23.91
C VAL A 492 -23.21 1.16 23.33
N MET A 493 -22.42 0.35 24.03
CA MET A 493 -22.16 -1.03 23.59
C MET A 493 -23.44 -1.87 23.55
N HIS A 494 -24.32 -1.75 24.54
CA HIS A 494 -25.57 -2.49 24.59
C HIS A 494 -26.52 -2.10 23.46
N GLU A 495 -26.64 -0.80 23.16
CA GLU A 495 -27.43 -0.29 22.04
C GLU A 495 -26.94 -0.87 20.71
N ILE A 496 -25.63 -0.79 20.44
CA ILE A 496 -25.03 -1.31 19.21
C ILE A 496 -25.21 -2.83 19.09
N MET A 497 -24.96 -3.57 20.17
CA MET A 497 -25.13 -5.02 20.18
C MET A 497 -26.60 -5.43 19.95
N ASN A 498 -27.56 -4.70 20.54
CA ASN A 498 -28.98 -4.94 20.28
C ASN A 498 -29.36 -4.66 18.82
N GLU A 499 -28.86 -3.59 18.22
CA GLU A 499 -29.13 -3.34 16.80
C GLU A 499 -28.55 -4.44 15.90
N LEU A 500 -27.30 -4.84 16.16
CA LEU A 500 -26.64 -5.93 15.43
C LEU A 500 -27.43 -7.24 15.54
N LYS A 501 -28.12 -7.50 16.67
CA LYS A 501 -29.00 -8.67 16.84
C LYS A 501 -30.11 -8.73 15.79
N PHE A 502 -30.69 -7.59 15.41
CA PHE A 502 -31.74 -7.54 14.39
C PHE A 502 -31.17 -7.64 12.97
N GLU A 503 -29.94 -7.18 12.75
CA GLU A 503 -29.25 -7.23 11.46
C GLU A 503 -28.64 -8.60 11.13
N ILE A 504 -28.60 -9.52 12.10
CA ILE A 504 -28.10 -10.90 11.97
C ILE A 504 -28.86 -11.75 10.94
N VAL A 505 -29.98 -11.26 10.39
CA VAL A 505 -30.61 -11.87 9.19
C VAL A 505 -29.57 -12.08 8.08
N ASN A 506 -28.64 -11.13 7.93
CA ASN A 506 -27.42 -11.27 7.12
C ASN A 506 -26.26 -11.73 8.02
N TYR A 507 -26.10 -13.04 8.17
CA TYR A 507 -25.13 -13.66 9.09
C TYR A 507 -23.71 -13.66 8.50
N PHE A 508 -22.79 -12.93 9.13
CA PHE A 508 -21.36 -12.98 8.82
C PHE A 508 -20.58 -13.53 10.03
N ASP A 509 -20.23 -14.82 9.99
CA ASP A 509 -19.65 -15.55 11.15
C ASP A 509 -18.44 -14.83 11.77
N LYS A 510 -17.55 -14.27 10.93
CA LYS A 510 -16.38 -13.51 11.38
C LYS A 510 -16.74 -12.25 12.18
N LEU A 511 -17.75 -11.50 11.75
CA LEU A 511 -18.19 -10.30 12.47
C LEU A 511 -18.81 -10.72 13.80
N VAL A 512 -19.66 -11.75 13.80
CA VAL A 512 -20.27 -12.29 15.02
C VAL A 512 -19.21 -12.75 16.03
N GLU A 513 -18.21 -13.50 15.58
CA GLU A 513 -17.10 -13.94 16.43
C GLU A 513 -16.31 -12.76 17.01
N THR A 514 -16.06 -11.73 16.20
CA THR A 514 -15.34 -10.53 16.64
C THR A 514 -16.13 -9.75 17.67
N ALA A 515 -17.44 -9.58 17.46
CA ALA A 515 -18.34 -8.94 18.41
C ALA A 515 -18.37 -9.68 19.76
N LEU A 516 -18.45 -11.02 19.74
CA LEU A 516 -18.38 -11.85 20.93
C LEU A 516 -17.04 -11.67 21.67
N LYS A 517 -15.91 -11.70 20.96
CA LYS A 517 -14.57 -11.48 21.55
C LYS A 517 -14.43 -10.11 22.19
N ILE A 518 -14.94 -9.05 21.55
CA ILE A 518 -14.91 -7.69 22.10
C ILE A 518 -15.77 -7.63 23.37
N GLY A 519 -16.99 -8.16 23.31
CA GLY A 519 -17.89 -8.22 24.46
C GLY A 519 -17.29 -8.98 25.64
N ASP A 520 -16.73 -10.16 25.40
CA ASP A 520 -16.08 -10.97 26.42
C ASP A 520 -14.92 -10.25 27.07
N ARG A 521 -14.09 -9.53 26.31
CA ARG A 521 -12.99 -8.74 26.89
C ARG A 521 -13.47 -7.62 27.80
N VAL A 522 -14.50 -6.90 27.39
CA VAL A 522 -15.07 -5.81 28.21
C VAL A 522 -15.69 -6.38 29.49
N LEU A 523 -16.43 -7.48 29.40
CA LEU A 523 -17.01 -8.14 30.57
C LEU A 523 -15.96 -8.76 31.49
N ASN A 524 -14.80 -9.17 30.96
CA ASN A 524 -13.66 -9.70 31.72
C ASN A 524 -12.70 -8.61 32.24
N ASP A 525 -13.02 -7.31 32.10
CA ASP A 525 -12.20 -6.23 32.64
C ASP A 525 -12.10 -6.34 34.18
N ALA A 526 -10.87 -6.48 34.69
CA ALA A 526 -10.62 -6.74 36.10
C ALA A 526 -11.07 -5.59 37.01
N TYR A 527 -11.00 -4.34 36.54
CA TYR A 527 -11.45 -3.18 37.30
C TYR A 527 -12.97 -3.12 37.36
N LEU A 528 -13.63 -3.29 36.22
CA LEU A 528 -15.09 -3.31 36.10
C LEU A 528 -15.69 -4.36 37.04
N ARG A 529 -15.17 -5.60 37.00
CA ARG A 529 -15.64 -6.69 37.84
C ARG A 529 -15.45 -6.40 39.31
N ARG A 530 -14.23 -6.09 39.73
CA ARG A 530 -13.89 -5.88 41.14
C ARG A 530 -14.66 -4.72 41.76
N LYS A 531 -14.84 -3.62 41.03
CA LYS A 531 -15.42 -2.39 41.58
C LYS A 531 -16.95 -2.33 41.53
N TYR A 532 -17.57 -2.94 40.52
CA TYR A 532 -19.00 -2.75 40.26
C TYR A 532 -19.82 -4.05 40.29
N ILE A 533 -19.19 -5.21 40.13
CA ILE A 533 -19.90 -6.51 40.02
C ILE A 533 -19.71 -7.37 41.27
N SER A 534 -18.48 -7.45 41.78
CA SER A 534 -18.15 -8.28 42.95
C SER A 534 -18.47 -7.61 44.29
N CYS A 535 -18.72 -6.30 44.30
CA CYS A 535 -19.14 -5.58 45.50
C CYS A 535 -20.62 -5.88 45.84
N PRO A 536 -20.98 -5.96 47.13
CA PRO A 536 -22.38 -6.00 47.57
C PRO A 536 -23.17 -4.80 47.02
N GLU A 537 -24.45 -4.99 46.72
CA GLU A 537 -25.29 -3.92 46.15
C GLU A 537 -25.45 -2.73 47.11
N ASP A 538 -25.48 -3.01 48.41
CA ASP A 538 -25.62 -2.00 49.47
C ASP A 538 -24.40 -1.05 49.56
N GLU A 539 -23.25 -1.47 49.03
CA GLU A 539 -22.02 -0.67 49.00
C GLU A 539 -21.84 0.10 47.68
N LEU A 540 -22.71 -0.14 46.69
CA LEU A 540 -22.63 0.52 45.40
C LEU A 540 -23.31 1.89 45.44
N THR A 541 -22.65 2.88 44.86
CA THR A 541 -23.28 4.17 44.57
C THR A 541 -24.39 4.01 43.52
N PRO A 542 -25.32 4.97 43.37
CA PRO A 542 -26.31 4.94 42.30
C PRO A 542 -25.70 4.71 40.90
N TYR A 543 -24.55 5.35 40.64
CA TYR A 543 -23.75 5.10 39.43
C TYR A 543 -23.30 3.63 39.32
N GLY A 544 -22.83 3.04 40.42
CA GLY A 544 -22.38 1.65 40.44
C GLY A 544 -23.50 0.65 40.20
N LEU A 545 -24.71 0.93 40.71
CA LEU A 545 -25.91 0.14 40.43
C LEU A 545 -26.29 0.19 38.95
N ASP A 546 -26.22 1.37 38.32
CA ASP A 546 -26.47 1.51 36.88
C ASP A 546 -25.42 0.77 36.04
N VAL A 547 -24.13 0.84 36.41
CA VAL A 547 -23.08 0.06 35.75
C VAL A 547 -23.36 -1.44 35.84
N ARG A 548 -23.74 -1.94 37.02
CA ARG A 548 -24.08 -3.35 37.24
C ARG A 548 -25.31 -3.78 36.43
N LYS A 549 -26.33 -2.93 36.34
CA LYS A 549 -27.53 -3.16 35.51
C LYS A 549 -27.17 -3.30 34.02
N TYR A 550 -26.39 -2.38 33.47
CA TYR A 550 -26.00 -2.45 32.05
C TYR A 550 -25.00 -3.57 31.77
N TYR A 551 -24.15 -3.94 32.74
CA TYR A 551 -23.32 -5.14 32.66
C TYR A 551 -24.18 -6.40 32.50
N GLY A 552 -25.22 -6.56 33.32
CA GLY A 552 -26.16 -7.68 33.21
C GLY A 552 -26.87 -7.73 31.86
N ARG A 553 -27.32 -6.57 31.36
CA ARG A 553 -27.90 -6.47 30.01
C ARG A 553 -26.94 -6.89 28.90
N MET A 554 -25.66 -6.51 29.01
CA MET A 554 -24.63 -6.92 28.06
C MET A 554 -24.38 -8.44 28.07
N VAL A 555 -24.40 -9.08 29.26
CA VAL A 555 -24.28 -10.54 29.38
C VAL A 555 -25.43 -11.24 28.62
N VAL A 556 -26.67 -10.81 28.85
CA VAL A 556 -27.85 -11.39 28.18
C VAL A 556 -27.73 -11.29 26.67
N VAL A 557 -27.39 -10.11 26.14
CA VAL A 557 -27.24 -9.93 24.69
C VAL A 557 -26.12 -10.80 24.12
N LEU A 558 -24.98 -10.94 24.80
CA LEU A 558 -23.90 -11.82 24.32
C LEU A 558 -24.31 -13.31 24.30
N ASP A 559 -25.07 -13.77 25.29
CA ASP A 559 -25.57 -15.14 25.33
C ASP A 559 -26.61 -15.39 24.22
N GLU A 560 -27.45 -14.40 23.90
CA GLU A 560 -28.33 -14.46 22.73
C GLU A 560 -27.52 -14.57 21.42
N PHE A 561 -26.46 -13.77 21.24
CA PHE A 561 -25.58 -13.88 20.08
C PHE A 561 -24.94 -15.27 19.96
N ARG A 562 -24.48 -15.85 21.09
CA ARG A 562 -23.94 -17.22 21.12
C ARG A 562 -24.99 -18.25 20.72
N SER A 563 -26.22 -18.09 21.17
CA SER A 563 -27.34 -18.97 20.82
C SER A 563 -27.62 -18.93 19.31
N ILE A 564 -27.67 -17.72 18.73
CA ILE A 564 -27.91 -17.54 17.29
C ILE A 564 -26.77 -18.13 16.45
N ARG A 565 -25.51 -17.95 16.86
CA ARG A 565 -24.35 -18.59 16.20
C ARG A 565 -24.46 -20.11 16.22
N LYS A 566 -24.76 -20.70 17.39
CA LYS A 566 -24.89 -22.16 17.55
C LYS A 566 -26.00 -22.74 16.66
N SER A 567 -27.17 -22.10 16.61
CA SER A 567 -28.30 -22.60 15.80
C SER A 567 -27.99 -22.60 14.30
N ARG A 568 -27.21 -21.61 13.83
CA ARG A 568 -26.75 -21.53 12.43
C ARG A 568 -25.64 -22.54 12.11
N SER A 569 -24.64 -22.71 12.98
CA SER A 569 -23.59 -23.72 12.78
C SER A 569 -24.15 -25.15 12.69
N LEU A 570 -25.15 -25.48 13.52
CA LEU A 570 -25.86 -26.76 13.46
C LEU A 570 -26.63 -26.95 12.13
N TYR A 571 -27.14 -25.86 11.54
CA TYR A 571 -27.82 -25.89 10.25
C TYR A 571 -26.84 -26.15 9.10
N GLU A 572 -25.65 -25.53 9.11
CA GLU A 572 -24.60 -25.74 8.11
C GLU A 572 -24.01 -27.16 8.18
N GLU A 573 -23.81 -27.70 9.39
CA GLU A 573 -23.42 -29.11 9.60
C GLU A 573 -24.53 -30.09 9.16
N GLY A 574 -25.80 -29.77 9.39
CA GLY A 574 -26.93 -30.59 8.93
C GLY A 574 -27.10 -30.60 7.40
N THR A 575 -26.83 -29.48 6.74
CA THR A 575 -26.94 -29.36 5.27
C THR A 575 -25.77 -30.03 4.55
N SER A 576 -24.57 -30.04 5.15
CA SER A 576 -23.41 -30.78 4.63
C SER A 576 -23.54 -32.30 4.81
N VAL A 577 -24.32 -32.76 5.80
CA VAL A 577 -24.68 -34.19 5.95
C VAL A 577 -25.82 -34.61 5.01
N SER A 578 -26.74 -33.72 4.64
CA SER A 578 -27.84 -34.06 3.71
C SER A 578 -27.49 -33.92 2.21
N GLY A 579 -26.32 -33.37 1.87
CA GLY A 579 -25.81 -33.27 0.50
C GLY A 579 -24.96 -34.45 0.04
N LEU A 580 -24.80 -35.48 0.88
CA LEU A 580 -24.19 -36.76 0.55
C LEU A 580 -25.28 -37.85 0.47
N VAL A 581 -26.13 -37.76 -0.55
CA VAL A 581 -26.86 -38.90 -1.13
C VAL A 581 -26.80 -38.80 -2.64
#